data_AF-A0A954FD37-F1
#
_entry.id   AF-A0A954FD37-F1
#
_cell.length_a   1.000
_cell.length_b   1.000
_cell.length_c   1.000
_cell.angle_alpha   90.00
_cell.angle_beta   90.00
_cell.angle_gamma   90.00
#
_symmetry.space_group_name_H-M   'P 1'
#
loop_
_entity.id
_entity.type
_entity.pdbx_description
1 polymer ?
#
loop_
_entity_poly.entity_id
_entity_poly.type
_entity_poly.pdbx_seq_one_letter_code
_entity_poly.pdbx_strand_id
1 'polypeptide(L)'
;MRSLFRPVSFLLTLLFFTTLIQAEEKSDQTDPALVAPPVNTDPGKEYADDTRMFQGIPGLSRAANGRLWALWYAGGTGEGELNYVVLVTSGDDGKTWSGPKLVIDPPGPVRAYDPAIWHDPSGRMWVFWAQSFRWWDGRSGVWAITTDDSDQENPKWTEPRRLCNGIMMNKPTVLSNGDWLLPVAIWKQPAKESIEHRFDLPEERGGN
;
A
#
# COMPACT_ATOMS: atom_id res chain seq x y z
N MET A 1 -18.91 -11.95 91.92
CA MET A 1 -20.14 -11.42 91.29
C MET A 1 -19.74 -10.78 89.97
N ARG A 2 -20.56 -10.93 88.93
CA ARG A 2 -20.23 -10.84 87.49
C ARG A 2 -19.76 -9.45 87.01
N SER A 3 -18.87 -9.44 85.99
CA SER A 3 -18.83 -8.54 84.80
C SER A 3 -17.40 -8.50 84.24
N LEU A 4 -16.98 -9.41 83.35
CA LEU A 4 -17.00 -9.37 81.86
C LEU A 4 -16.27 -8.17 81.18
N PHE A 5 -15.19 -8.52 80.44
CA PHE A 5 -14.70 -8.02 79.12
C PHE A 5 -14.36 -6.51 78.99
N ARG A 6 -13.32 -6.02 78.30
CA ARG A 6 -12.25 -6.50 77.39
C ARG A 6 -11.28 -5.30 77.20
N PRO A 7 -9.96 -5.47 77.00
CA PRO A 7 -9.08 -4.38 76.55
C PRO A 7 -9.20 -4.19 75.02
N VAL A 8 -9.28 -2.93 74.59
CA VAL A 8 -9.32 -2.53 73.18
C VAL A 8 -7.90 -2.56 72.62
N SER A 9 -7.66 -3.44 71.65
CA SER A 9 -6.46 -3.46 70.80
C SER A 9 -6.53 -2.31 69.79
N PHE A 10 -5.50 -1.47 69.74
CA PHE A 10 -5.27 -0.54 68.64
C PHE A 10 -4.82 -1.34 67.41
N LEU A 11 -5.67 -1.39 66.38
CA LEU A 11 -5.37 -1.98 65.08
C LEU A 11 -4.67 -0.92 64.21
N LEU A 12 -3.45 -1.22 63.76
CA LEU A 12 -2.71 -0.44 62.76
C LEU A 12 -3.41 -0.59 61.40
N THR A 13 -4.02 0.47 60.87
CA THR A 13 -4.57 0.47 59.51
C THR A 13 -3.45 0.79 58.52
N LEU A 14 -2.92 -0.23 57.84
CA LEU A 14 -1.99 -0.04 56.72
C LEU A 14 -2.81 0.36 55.47
N LEU A 15 -2.76 1.65 55.11
CA LEU A 15 -3.32 2.15 53.85
C LEU A 15 -2.40 1.74 52.70
N PHE A 16 -2.75 0.65 52.01
CA PHE A 16 -2.17 0.33 50.70
C PHE A 16 -2.70 1.34 49.67
N PHE A 17 -1.94 2.38 49.39
CA PHE A 17 -2.13 3.17 48.18
C PHE A 17 -1.68 2.32 46.99
N THR A 18 -2.59 1.55 46.40
CA THR A 18 -2.40 1.01 45.06
C THR A 18 -2.48 2.17 44.09
N THR A 19 -1.34 2.74 43.72
CA THR A 19 -1.20 3.56 42.53
C THR A 19 -1.55 2.69 41.33
N LEU A 20 -2.79 2.86 40.82
CA LEU A 20 -3.16 2.46 39.47
C LEU A 20 -2.23 3.23 38.52
N ILE A 21 -1.17 2.58 38.07
CA ILE A 21 -0.50 2.98 36.85
C ILE A 21 -1.51 2.73 35.74
N GLN A 22 -2.25 3.77 35.36
CA GLN A 22 -2.80 3.84 34.02
C GLN A 22 -1.60 3.84 33.09
N ALA A 23 -1.29 2.67 32.54
CA ALA A 23 -0.53 2.59 31.32
C ALA A 23 -1.31 3.41 30.31
N GLU A 24 -0.83 4.61 29.98
CA GLU A 24 -1.16 5.25 28.73
C GLU A 24 -0.81 4.23 27.64
N GLU A 25 -1.82 3.61 27.05
CA GLU A 25 -1.66 3.01 25.73
C GLU A 25 -1.19 4.14 24.81
N LYS A 26 0.12 4.24 24.60
CA LYS A 26 0.65 4.83 23.39
C LYS A 26 0.03 4.03 22.26
N SER A 27 -1.07 4.52 21.68
CA SER A 27 -1.50 4.09 20.36
C SER A 27 -0.28 4.22 19.47
N ASP A 28 0.27 3.11 19.01
CA ASP A 28 1.30 3.11 18.00
C ASP A 28 0.63 3.64 16.73
N GLN A 29 0.58 4.99 16.59
CA GLN A 29 -0.06 5.72 15.48
C GLN A 29 0.78 5.55 14.22
N THR A 30 0.96 4.32 13.80
CA THR A 30 1.52 3.98 12.49
C THR A 30 0.49 4.40 11.45
N ASP A 31 0.87 5.34 10.58
CA ASP A 31 0.06 5.74 9.44
C ASP A 31 -0.13 4.54 8.51
N PRO A 32 -1.35 3.98 8.38
CA PRO A 32 -1.55 2.74 7.64
C PRO A 32 -1.16 2.86 6.15
N ALA A 33 -1.28 4.07 5.57
CA ALA A 33 -0.89 4.31 4.19
C ALA A 33 0.62 4.40 3.97
N LEU A 34 1.42 4.47 5.04
CA LEU A 34 2.88 4.39 4.99
C LEU A 34 3.43 2.99 5.27
N VAL A 35 2.57 2.02 5.57
CA VAL A 35 2.98 0.62 5.74
C VAL A 35 3.20 -0.02 4.38
N ALA A 36 4.33 -0.70 4.20
CA ALA A 36 4.62 -1.47 3.00
C ALA A 36 3.56 -2.59 2.84
N PRO A 37 2.86 -2.68 1.69
CA PRO A 37 1.88 -3.74 1.48
C PRO A 37 2.55 -5.08 1.21
N PRO A 38 1.86 -6.21 1.42
CA PRO A 38 2.40 -7.50 1.03
C PRO A 38 2.60 -7.59 -0.49
N VAL A 39 3.69 -8.25 -0.91
CA VAL A 39 3.93 -8.62 -2.30
C VAL A 39 3.36 -10.02 -2.54
N ASN A 40 2.09 -10.10 -2.92
CA ASN A 40 1.41 -11.39 -3.06
C ASN A 40 1.71 -12.03 -4.42
N THR A 41 2.62 -13.00 -4.46
CA THR A 41 2.99 -13.75 -5.67
C THR A 41 2.23 -15.06 -5.88
N ASP A 42 1.28 -15.38 -4.99
CA ASP A 42 0.39 -16.53 -5.12
C ASP A 42 -1.07 -16.10 -4.82
N PRO A 43 -1.68 -15.26 -5.68
CA PRO A 43 -2.98 -14.68 -5.39
C PRO A 43 -4.09 -15.73 -5.33
N GLY A 44 -4.93 -15.64 -4.30
CA GLY A 44 -6.09 -16.51 -4.14
C GLY A 44 -7.20 -16.27 -5.17
N LYS A 45 -8.22 -17.12 -5.11
CA LYS A 45 -9.39 -17.07 -6.02
C LYS A 45 -10.19 -15.77 -5.94
N GLU A 46 -10.07 -15.03 -4.83
CA GLU A 46 -10.69 -13.73 -4.65
C GLU A 46 -10.22 -12.69 -5.68
N TYR A 47 -9.04 -12.89 -6.28
CA TYR A 47 -8.49 -12.05 -7.34
C TYR A 47 -8.72 -12.62 -8.75
N ALA A 48 -9.46 -13.71 -8.91
CA ALA A 48 -9.70 -14.36 -10.21
C ALA A 48 -10.49 -13.47 -11.20
N ASP A 49 -10.44 -13.80 -12.48
CA ASP A 49 -11.00 -12.94 -13.54
C ASP A 49 -12.52 -12.72 -13.41
N ASP A 50 -13.24 -13.71 -12.90
CA ASP A 50 -14.69 -13.69 -12.73
C ASP A 50 -15.17 -13.02 -11.44
N THR A 51 -14.26 -12.61 -10.55
CA THR A 51 -14.61 -11.92 -9.29
C THR A 51 -14.51 -10.39 -9.38
N ARG A 52 -13.81 -9.86 -10.38
CA ARG A 52 -13.47 -8.43 -10.47
C ARG A 52 -14.61 -7.64 -11.12
N MET A 53 -15.26 -6.78 -10.34
CA MET A 53 -16.38 -5.96 -10.83
C MET A 53 -15.94 -4.68 -11.57
N PHE A 54 -14.71 -4.21 -11.32
CA PHE A 54 -14.11 -3.05 -11.98
C PHE A 54 -12.64 -3.32 -12.28
N GLN A 55 -12.14 -2.79 -13.40
CA GLN A 55 -10.74 -2.82 -13.82
C GLN A 55 -10.40 -1.55 -14.62
N GLY A 56 -9.25 -0.95 -14.37
CA GLY A 56 -8.85 0.30 -15.04
C GLY A 56 -7.36 0.61 -14.99
N ILE A 57 -6.97 1.54 -15.87
CA ILE A 57 -5.66 2.19 -15.94
C ILE A 57 -4.55 1.14 -16.17
N PRO A 58 -4.52 0.56 -17.38
CA PRO A 58 -3.58 -0.49 -17.70
C PRO A 58 -2.19 0.05 -18.06
N GLY A 59 -1.18 -0.74 -17.73
CA GLY A 59 0.19 -0.58 -18.20
C GLY A 59 0.67 -1.87 -18.86
N LEU A 60 1.52 -1.75 -19.87
CA LEU A 60 2.14 -2.89 -20.58
C LEU A 60 3.65 -2.68 -20.69
N SER A 61 4.44 -3.72 -20.45
CA SER A 61 5.86 -3.76 -20.77
C SER A 61 6.24 -5.07 -21.44
N ARG A 62 7.35 -5.07 -22.18
CA ARG A 62 7.91 -6.26 -22.83
C ARG A 62 9.33 -6.47 -22.32
N ALA A 63 9.60 -7.66 -21.80
CA ALA A 63 10.94 -8.09 -21.41
C ALA A 63 11.80 -8.41 -22.63
N ALA A 64 13.12 -8.49 -22.46
CA ALA A 64 14.06 -8.69 -23.56
C ALA A 64 13.85 -10.03 -24.32
N ASN A 65 13.38 -11.08 -23.64
CA ASN A 65 13.04 -12.36 -24.24
C ASN A 65 11.68 -12.35 -24.98
N GLY A 66 10.99 -11.21 -24.99
CA GLY A 66 9.70 -11.05 -25.65
C GLY A 66 8.48 -11.28 -24.77
N ARG A 67 8.65 -11.75 -23.53
CA ARG A 67 7.56 -11.91 -22.56
C ARG A 67 6.84 -10.57 -22.32
N LEU A 68 5.51 -10.59 -22.36
CA LEU A 68 4.68 -9.43 -22.06
C LEU A 68 4.29 -9.43 -20.58
N TRP A 69 4.23 -8.24 -20.01
CA TRP A 69 3.76 -7.96 -18.65
C TRP A 69 2.69 -6.90 -18.72
N ALA A 70 1.50 -7.20 -18.24
CA ALA A 70 0.38 -6.26 -18.19
C ALA A 70 -0.08 -6.10 -16.74
N LEU A 71 -0.28 -4.86 -16.30
CA LEU A 71 -0.83 -4.54 -15.00
C LEU A 71 -1.98 -3.54 -15.11
N TRP A 72 -2.82 -3.50 -14.09
CA TRP A 72 -3.93 -2.55 -13.93
C TRP A 72 -4.37 -2.57 -12.47
N TYR A 73 -5.26 -1.67 -12.06
CA TYR A 73 -5.95 -1.82 -10.78
C TYR A 73 -7.39 -2.30 -10.97
N ALA A 74 -7.87 -3.06 -9.99
CA ALA A 74 -9.18 -3.66 -9.96
C ALA A 74 -9.80 -3.51 -8.57
N GLY A 75 -10.92 -4.19 -8.31
CA GLY A 75 -11.58 -4.21 -7.01
C GLY A 75 -12.69 -3.17 -6.88
N GLY A 76 -13.63 -3.42 -5.96
CA GLY A 76 -14.85 -2.62 -5.82
C GLY A 76 -15.67 -2.54 -7.12
N THR A 77 -16.64 -1.63 -7.16
CA THR A 77 -17.51 -1.39 -8.32
C THR A 77 -17.04 -0.24 -9.22
N GLY A 78 -15.86 0.34 -8.93
CA GLY A 78 -15.34 1.52 -9.59
C GLY A 78 -13.99 1.96 -9.03
N GLU A 79 -13.57 3.17 -9.39
CA GLU A 79 -12.40 3.83 -8.81
C GLU A 79 -12.68 4.20 -7.34
N GLY A 80 -12.20 3.39 -6.42
CA GLY A 80 -12.68 3.35 -5.04
C GLY A 80 -11.66 2.87 -4.01
N GLU A 81 -12.08 2.87 -2.75
CA GLU A 81 -11.24 2.50 -1.60
C GLU A 81 -10.86 1.02 -1.56
N LEU A 82 -11.55 0.19 -2.34
CA LEU A 82 -11.34 -1.25 -2.42
C LEU A 82 -10.39 -1.63 -3.57
N ASN A 83 -9.67 -0.66 -4.13
CA ASN A 83 -8.79 -0.94 -5.26
C ASN A 83 -7.46 -1.56 -4.84
N TYR A 84 -7.04 -2.55 -5.62
CA TYR A 84 -5.75 -3.23 -5.55
C TYR A 84 -5.13 -3.32 -6.94
N VAL A 85 -3.82 -3.52 -7.03
CA VAL A 85 -3.10 -3.68 -8.30
C VAL A 85 -2.89 -5.16 -8.60
N VAL A 86 -3.03 -5.54 -9.87
CA VAL A 86 -2.78 -6.89 -10.37
C VAL A 86 -1.81 -6.83 -11.56
N LEU A 87 -0.96 -7.84 -11.68
CA LEU A 87 -0.03 -8.03 -12.80
C LEU A 87 -0.16 -9.47 -13.34
N VAL A 88 -0.21 -9.58 -14.66
CA VAL A 88 -0.25 -10.85 -15.41
C VAL A 88 0.84 -10.86 -16.48
N THR A 89 1.09 -12.03 -17.07
CA THR A 89 2.10 -12.19 -18.11
C THR A 89 1.63 -13.07 -19.26
N SER A 90 2.24 -12.87 -20.43
CA SER A 90 2.13 -13.74 -21.59
C SER A 90 3.52 -14.09 -22.12
N GLY A 91 3.76 -15.38 -22.34
CA GLY A 91 4.99 -15.89 -22.95
C GLY A 91 4.91 -16.12 -24.46
N ASP A 92 3.76 -15.86 -25.07
CA ASP A 92 3.43 -16.24 -26.45
C ASP A 92 2.88 -15.07 -27.29
N ASP A 93 3.40 -13.87 -27.01
CA ASP A 93 3.05 -12.62 -27.71
C ASP A 93 1.56 -12.24 -27.58
N GLY A 94 1.00 -12.49 -26.38
CA GLY A 94 -0.37 -12.09 -26.03
C GLY A 94 -1.46 -13.04 -26.51
N LYS A 95 -1.10 -14.22 -27.04
CA LYS A 95 -2.09 -15.23 -27.47
C LYS A 95 -2.78 -15.89 -26.28
N THR A 96 -2.02 -16.18 -25.23
CA THR A 96 -2.53 -16.63 -23.94
C THR A 96 -1.95 -15.78 -22.82
N TRP A 97 -2.72 -15.64 -21.75
CA TRP A 97 -2.35 -14.86 -20.57
C TRP A 97 -2.47 -15.74 -19.34
N SER A 98 -1.56 -15.54 -18.39
CA SER A 98 -1.66 -16.15 -17.08
C SER A 98 -2.84 -15.57 -16.29
N GLY A 99 -3.26 -16.26 -15.24
CA GLY A 99 -3.93 -15.61 -14.12
C GLY A 99 -3.01 -14.59 -13.40
N PRO A 100 -3.52 -13.91 -12.36
CA PRO A 100 -2.73 -13.00 -11.53
C PRO A 100 -1.42 -13.65 -11.04
N LYS A 101 -0.28 -13.02 -11.36
CA LYS A 101 1.06 -13.44 -10.89
C LYS A 101 1.57 -12.58 -9.74
N LEU A 102 1.02 -11.39 -9.61
CA LEU A 102 1.30 -10.49 -8.51
C LEU A 102 0.02 -9.71 -8.20
N VAL A 103 -0.27 -9.57 -6.92
CA VAL A 103 -1.27 -8.63 -6.39
C VAL A 103 -0.63 -7.75 -5.32
N ILE A 104 -0.90 -6.45 -5.40
CA ILE A 104 -0.64 -5.48 -4.34
C ILE A 104 -1.99 -5.04 -3.78
N ASP A 105 -2.35 -5.59 -2.63
CA ASP A 105 -3.57 -5.27 -1.89
C ASP A 105 -3.18 -4.91 -0.44
N PRO A 106 -3.03 -3.61 -0.13
CA PRO A 106 -2.68 -3.17 1.21
C PRO A 106 -3.76 -3.57 2.23
N PRO A 107 -3.39 -4.02 3.44
CA PRO A 107 -4.38 -4.41 4.45
C PRO A 107 -5.14 -3.20 5.01
N GLY A 108 -6.38 -3.45 5.42
CA GLY A 108 -7.21 -2.44 6.07
C GLY A 108 -7.78 -1.42 5.07
N PRO A 109 -8.13 -0.21 5.53
CA PRO A 109 -8.72 0.82 4.69
C PRO A 109 -7.67 1.57 3.86
N VAL A 110 -6.81 0.84 3.14
CA VAL A 110 -5.73 1.38 2.32
C VAL A 110 -5.87 0.79 0.92
N ARG A 111 -5.79 1.64 -0.11
CA ARG A 111 -5.90 1.22 -1.50
C ARG A 111 -4.55 1.27 -2.22
N ALA A 112 -4.38 0.38 -3.20
CA ALA A 112 -3.34 0.49 -4.22
C ALA A 112 -3.99 0.74 -5.59
N TYR A 113 -3.48 1.71 -6.33
CA TYR A 113 -4.12 2.18 -7.57
C TYR A 113 -3.12 2.90 -8.47
N ASP A 114 -3.58 3.31 -9.66
CA ASP A 114 -2.79 4.04 -10.66
C ASP A 114 -1.38 3.47 -10.89
N PRO A 115 -1.26 2.18 -11.23
CA PRO A 115 0.03 1.54 -11.37
C PRO A 115 0.72 1.89 -12.70
N ALA A 116 2.04 1.76 -12.70
CA ALA A 116 2.86 1.87 -13.91
C ALA A 116 3.92 0.76 -13.95
N ILE A 117 4.26 0.29 -15.16
CA ILE A 117 5.29 -0.72 -15.39
C ILE A 117 6.34 -0.24 -16.39
N TRP A 118 7.60 -0.49 -16.08
CA TRP A 118 8.72 0.01 -16.89
C TRP A 118 9.96 -0.87 -16.73
N HIS A 119 10.72 -1.05 -17.82
CA HIS A 119 12.07 -1.60 -17.73
C HIS A 119 13.06 -0.44 -17.76
N ASP A 120 13.96 -0.41 -16.80
CA ASP A 120 15.03 0.58 -16.77
C ASP A 120 16.13 0.28 -17.80
N PRO A 121 17.10 1.19 -18.03
CA PRO A 121 18.19 0.95 -19.00
C PRO A 121 19.04 -0.29 -18.76
N SER A 122 19.06 -0.83 -17.54
CA SER A 122 19.76 -2.07 -17.21
C SER A 122 18.94 -3.33 -17.50
N GLY A 123 17.66 -3.18 -17.84
CA GLY A 123 16.73 -4.27 -18.11
C GLY A 123 15.95 -4.75 -16.88
N ARG A 124 16.19 -4.18 -15.70
CA ARG A 124 15.39 -4.44 -14.51
C ARG A 124 13.99 -3.92 -14.69
N MET A 125 13.00 -4.74 -14.34
CA MET A 125 11.59 -4.36 -14.41
C MET A 125 11.13 -3.74 -13.09
N TRP A 126 10.45 -2.60 -13.21
CA TRP A 126 9.86 -1.83 -12.13
C TRP A 126 8.34 -1.90 -12.22
N VAL A 127 7.70 -2.14 -11.07
CA VAL A 127 6.26 -1.99 -10.87
C VAL A 127 6.07 -0.88 -9.86
N PHE A 128 5.33 0.15 -10.25
CA PHE A 128 4.97 1.30 -9.43
C PHE A 128 3.47 1.27 -9.12
N TRP A 129 3.06 1.83 -7.98
CA TRP A 129 1.66 2.11 -7.65
C TRP A 129 1.54 3.32 -6.73
N ALA A 130 0.36 3.94 -6.75
CA ALA A 130 -0.05 4.89 -5.72
C ALA A 130 -0.71 4.15 -4.55
N GLN A 131 -0.44 4.60 -3.32
CA GLN A 131 -1.06 4.09 -2.10
C GLN A 131 -1.69 5.24 -1.29
N SER A 132 -2.93 5.07 -0.84
CA SER A 132 -3.64 6.06 -0.03
C SER A 132 -4.45 5.39 1.06
N PHE A 133 -4.59 6.06 2.21
CA PHE A 133 -5.63 5.72 3.16
C PHE A 133 -6.98 6.12 2.56
N ARG A 134 -7.96 5.21 2.59
CA ARG A 134 -9.29 5.37 1.99
C ARG A 134 -9.15 5.81 0.52
N TRP A 135 -10.07 6.63 0.02
CA TRP A 135 -10.03 7.08 -1.37
C TRP A 135 -8.90 8.09 -1.66
N TRP A 136 -8.70 9.07 -0.77
CA TRP A 136 -7.72 10.15 -0.90
C TRP A 136 -7.40 10.78 0.47
N ASP A 137 -6.22 10.48 1.02
CA ASP A 137 -5.73 11.00 2.30
C ASP A 137 -5.14 12.41 2.22
N GLY A 138 -5.11 13.01 1.03
CA GLY A 138 -4.51 14.32 0.78
C GLY A 138 -3.06 14.29 0.31
N ARG A 139 -2.43 13.11 0.29
CA ARG A 139 -0.99 12.90 0.06
C ARG A 139 -0.69 11.79 -0.96
N SER A 140 -1.34 10.64 -0.80
CA SER A 140 -0.95 9.35 -1.40
C SER A 140 0.56 9.04 -1.25
N GLY A 141 1.07 8.08 -2.00
CA GLY A 141 2.49 7.86 -2.13
C GLY A 141 2.80 6.94 -3.27
N VAL A 142 3.86 7.25 -4.01
CA VAL A 142 4.38 6.37 -5.05
C VAL A 142 5.26 5.33 -4.38
N TRP A 143 4.94 4.07 -4.61
CA TRP A 143 5.70 2.91 -4.17
C TRP A 143 6.23 2.14 -5.36
N ALA A 144 7.27 1.33 -5.13
CA ALA A 144 7.85 0.49 -6.15
C ALA A 144 8.38 -0.84 -5.61
N ILE A 145 8.30 -1.86 -6.45
CA ILE A 145 9.09 -3.10 -6.36
C ILE A 145 9.81 -3.32 -7.69
N THR A 146 10.85 -4.14 -7.65
CA THR A 146 11.64 -4.48 -8.84
C THR A 146 11.91 -5.96 -8.95
N THR A 147 12.18 -6.42 -10.16
CA THR A 147 12.71 -7.74 -10.45
C THR A 147 13.74 -7.69 -11.56
N ASP A 148 14.79 -8.49 -11.42
CA ASP A 148 15.78 -8.77 -12.47
C ASP A 148 15.38 -10.02 -13.29
N ASP A 149 14.31 -10.72 -12.89
CA ASP A 149 13.84 -12.00 -13.46
C ASP A 149 12.63 -11.84 -14.40
N SER A 150 12.52 -10.70 -15.10
CA SER A 150 11.34 -10.36 -15.93
C SER A 150 11.14 -11.29 -17.15
N ASP A 151 12.12 -12.13 -17.46
CA ASP A 151 12.05 -13.15 -18.48
C ASP A 151 11.30 -14.42 -18.02
N GLN A 152 11.19 -14.62 -16.70
CA GLN A 152 10.54 -15.77 -16.08
C GLN A 152 9.04 -15.51 -15.82
N GLU A 153 8.23 -16.57 -15.85
CA GLU A 153 6.80 -16.44 -15.56
C GLU A 153 6.50 -16.15 -14.09
N ASN A 154 7.36 -16.62 -13.18
CA ASN A 154 7.24 -16.43 -11.72
C ASN A 154 8.49 -15.73 -11.16
N PRO A 155 8.66 -14.42 -11.41
CA PRO A 155 9.82 -13.65 -10.98
C PRO A 155 9.89 -13.50 -9.45
N LYS A 156 11.10 -13.31 -8.92
CA LYS A 156 11.30 -12.86 -7.54
C LYS A 156 11.28 -11.35 -7.49
N TRP A 157 10.62 -10.81 -6.48
CA TRP A 157 10.47 -9.36 -6.29
C TRP A 157 11.24 -8.88 -5.07
N THR A 158 11.69 -7.63 -5.11
CA THR A 158 12.19 -6.93 -3.92
C THR A 158 11.05 -6.57 -2.97
N GLU A 159 11.39 -6.27 -1.71
CA GLU A 159 10.46 -5.62 -0.79
C GLU A 159 9.97 -4.26 -1.33
N PRO A 160 8.73 -3.83 -1.01
CA PRO A 160 8.22 -2.52 -1.37
C PRO A 160 9.06 -1.38 -0.82
N ARG A 161 9.30 -0.38 -1.67
CA ARG A 161 9.95 0.88 -1.31
C ARG A 161 9.04 2.04 -1.65
N ARG A 162 8.82 2.95 -0.70
CA ARG A 162 8.20 4.24 -0.96
C ARG A 162 9.21 5.21 -1.60
N LEU A 163 8.79 5.93 -2.63
CA LEU A 163 9.61 6.88 -3.37
C LEU A 163 9.32 8.32 -2.97
N CYS A 164 8.05 8.72 -2.98
CA CYS A 164 7.63 10.11 -2.72
C CYS A 164 6.12 10.20 -2.47
N ASN A 165 5.63 11.42 -2.19
CA ASN A 165 4.20 11.75 -2.16
C ASN A 165 3.62 11.81 -3.58
N GLY A 166 2.31 11.62 -3.72
CA GLY A 166 1.60 11.75 -4.99
C GLY A 166 1.34 10.44 -5.73
N ILE A 167 0.95 10.59 -6.99
CA ILE A 167 0.42 9.55 -7.87
C ILE A 167 1.23 9.55 -9.18
N MET A 168 1.66 8.37 -9.64
CA MET A 168 2.44 8.21 -10.86
C MET A 168 1.73 7.23 -11.80
N MET A 169 1.17 7.74 -12.90
CA MET A 169 0.42 6.93 -13.89
C MET A 169 1.21 6.61 -15.16
N ASN A 170 2.32 7.30 -15.41
CA ASN A 170 3.06 7.21 -16.67
C ASN A 170 4.41 6.54 -16.46
N LYS A 171 4.93 5.93 -17.53
CA LYS A 171 6.26 5.34 -17.53
C LYS A 171 7.32 6.44 -17.29
N PRO A 172 8.36 6.14 -16.50
CA PRO A 172 9.55 6.97 -16.45
C PRO A 172 10.17 7.14 -17.85
N THR A 173 10.96 8.20 -18.01
CA THR A 173 11.88 8.35 -19.16
C THR A 173 13.30 8.58 -18.67
N VAL A 174 14.26 8.40 -19.56
CA VAL A 174 15.69 8.56 -19.27
C VAL A 174 16.19 9.78 -20.03
N LEU A 175 16.77 10.71 -19.29
CA LEU A 175 17.34 11.94 -19.84
C LEU A 175 18.68 11.65 -20.52
N SER A 176 19.11 12.57 -21.38
CA SER A 176 20.38 12.43 -22.12
C SER A 176 21.62 12.33 -21.22
N ASN A 177 21.54 12.80 -19.97
CA ASN A 177 22.60 12.68 -18.96
C ASN A 177 22.55 11.37 -18.15
N GLY A 178 21.57 10.50 -18.40
CA GLY A 178 21.38 9.22 -17.71
C GLY A 178 20.43 9.26 -16.51
N ASP A 179 19.99 10.45 -16.08
CA ASP A 179 19.02 10.58 -14.99
C ASP A 179 17.64 10.03 -15.40
N TRP A 180 16.91 9.50 -14.43
CA TRP A 180 15.55 9.04 -14.65
C TRP A 180 14.55 10.12 -14.22
N LEU A 181 13.57 10.41 -15.09
CA LEU A 181 12.50 11.33 -14.82
C LEU A 181 11.20 10.55 -14.61
N LEU A 182 10.65 10.65 -13.39
CA LEU A 182 9.40 10.02 -12.98
C LEU A 182 8.32 11.11 -12.85
N PRO A 183 7.27 11.12 -13.69
CA PRO A 183 6.20 12.11 -13.57
C PRO A 183 5.25 11.75 -12.42
N VAL A 184 5.20 12.60 -11.39
CA VAL A 184 4.35 12.40 -10.20
C VAL A 184 3.44 13.61 -10.01
N ALA A 185 2.15 13.38 -9.83
CA ALA A 185 1.16 14.42 -9.57
C ALA A 185 0.69 14.38 -8.11
N ILE A 186 0.59 15.55 -7.48
CA ILE A 186 -0.09 15.75 -6.20
C ILE A 186 -1.30 16.63 -6.50
N TRP A 187 -2.50 16.05 -6.36
CA TRP A 187 -3.75 16.72 -6.72
C TRP A 187 -3.99 17.97 -5.89
N LYS A 188 -4.49 19.02 -6.53
CA LYS A 188 -4.95 20.26 -5.88
C LYS A 188 -6.28 20.06 -5.13
N GLN A 189 -6.41 18.96 -4.39
CA GLN A 189 -7.59 18.59 -3.64
C GLN A 189 -7.22 18.28 -2.18
N PRO A 190 -7.93 18.83 -1.18
CA PRO A 190 -7.77 18.40 0.20
C PRO A 190 -8.20 16.95 0.39
N ALA A 191 -7.69 16.32 1.45
CA ALA A 191 -8.19 15.03 1.91
C ALA A 191 -9.71 15.12 2.09
N LYS A 192 -10.44 14.04 1.81
CA LYS A 192 -11.89 14.04 2.03
C LYS A 192 -12.18 14.26 3.52
N GLU A 193 -13.18 15.08 3.81
CA GLU A 193 -13.51 15.47 5.19
C GLU A 193 -13.84 14.28 6.10
N SER A 194 -14.37 13.21 5.51
CA SER A 194 -14.78 11.98 6.19
C SER A 194 -13.64 11.03 6.56
N ILE A 195 -12.38 11.38 6.29
CA ILE A 195 -11.23 10.50 6.50
C ILE A 195 -10.52 10.84 7.82
N GLU A 196 -10.22 9.83 8.63
CA GLU A 196 -9.51 9.98 9.91
C GLU A 196 -8.00 10.30 9.75
N HIS A 197 -7.32 9.67 8.80
CA HIS A 197 -5.89 9.87 8.54
C HIS A 197 -5.70 10.85 7.38
N ARG A 198 -5.59 12.14 7.71
CA ARG A 198 -5.46 13.24 6.72
C ARG A 198 -4.06 13.82 6.73
N PHE A 199 -3.49 13.93 5.55
CA PHE A 199 -2.15 14.47 5.32
C PHE A 199 -2.24 15.53 4.22
N ASP A 200 -2.86 16.66 4.57
CA ASP A 200 -3.01 17.76 3.65
C ASP A 200 -1.63 18.40 3.35
N LEU A 201 -1.17 18.35 2.09
CA LEU A 201 0.13 18.91 1.64
C LEU A 201 -0.02 20.26 0.92
N PRO A 202 -0.39 21.37 1.58
CA PRO A 202 -0.73 22.63 0.91
C PRO A 202 0.39 23.21 0.03
N GLU A 203 1.65 22.95 0.37
CA GLU A 203 2.82 23.48 -0.35
C GLU A 203 3.23 22.62 -1.58
N GLU A 204 2.87 21.33 -1.59
CA GLU A 204 3.24 20.40 -2.67
C GLU A 204 2.12 20.22 -3.72
N ARG A 205 0.91 20.70 -3.43
CA ARG A 205 -0.28 20.55 -4.28
C ARG A 205 -0.25 21.45 -5.51
N GLY A 206 -0.52 20.88 -6.67
CA GLY A 206 -0.61 21.69 -7.91
C GLY A 206 -1.02 20.95 -9.17
N GLY A 207 -1.11 19.62 -9.14
CA GLY A 207 -1.62 18.83 -10.26
C GLY A 207 -3.14 18.98 -10.39
N ASN A 208 -3.61 19.27 -11.60
CA ASN A 208 -5.01 19.18 -12.03
C ASN A 208 -5.10 18.22 -13.22
#